data_AF-A0A933BL30-F1
#
_entry.id   AF-A0A933BL30-F1
#
_cell.length_a   1.000
_cell.length_b   1.000
_cell.length_c   1.000
_cell.angle_alpha   90.00
_cell.angle_beta   90.00
_cell.angle_gamma   90.00
#
_symmetry.space_group_name_H-M   'P 1'
#
loop_
_entity.id
_entity.type
_entity.pdbx_description
1 polymer ?
#
loop_
_entity_poly.entity_id
_entity_poly.type
_entity_poly.pdbx_seq_one_letter_code
_entity_poly.pdbx_strand_id
1 'polypeptide(L)'
;METIKIRGLVRFCGWVFVAWGGLVVLKGFYDLTVGEPESNLYAPTAWAFVSRAQWKRYAAFEVVYGAACAALSWYLFRYSRFVPETLRRERESSEFDPFR
;
A
#
# COMPACT_ATOMS: atom_id res chain seq x y z
N MET A 1 20.85 -5.55 -26.26
CA MET A 1 19.48 -5.93 -25.87
C MET A 1 19.46 -6.17 -24.37
N GLU A 2 18.50 -5.58 -23.67
CA GLU A 2 18.33 -5.76 -22.23
C GLU A 2 17.12 -6.68 -21.97
N THR A 3 17.23 -7.57 -20.97
CA THR A 3 16.15 -8.48 -20.56
C THR A 3 15.51 -7.95 -19.29
N ILE A 4 14.25 -7.55 -19.36
CA ILE A 4 13.51 -6.99 -18.21
C ILE A 4 12.58 -8.05 -17.64
N LYS A 5 12.69 -8.35 -16.34
CA LYS A 5 11.81 -9.30 -15.62
C LYS A 5 10.51 -8.62 -15.18
N ILE A 6 9.48 -8.66 -16.02
CA ILE A 6 8.24 -7.89 -15.79
C ILE A 6 7.27 -8.63 -14.88
N ARG A 7 7.17 -9.96 -15.00
CA ARG A 7 6.31 -10.73 -14.08
C ARG A 7 6.76 -10.59 -12.62
N GLY A 8 8.07 -10.61 -12.39
CA GLY A 8 8.66 -10.39 -11.07
C GLY A 8 8.22 -9.06 -10.47
N LEU A 9 8.24 -7.98 -11.26
CA LEU A 9 7.79 -6.65 -10.84
C LEU A 9 6.32 -6.63 -10.43
N VAL A 10 5.43 -7.21 -11.24
CA VAL A 10 3.99 -7.27 -10.93
C VAL A 10 3.73 -8.04 -9.62
N ARG A 11 4.41 -9.18 -9.43
CA ARG A 11 4.28 -9.98 -8.20
C ARG A 11 4.83 -9.25 -6.98
N PHE A 12 5.95 -8.55 -7.13
CA PHE A 12 6.53 -7.74 -6.08
C PHE A 12 5.60 -6.61 -5.64
N CYS A 13 5.03 -5.86 -6.60
CA CYS A 13 4.00 -4.86 -6.30
C CYS A 13 2.80 -5.47 -5.56
N GLY A 14 2.35 -6.66 -5.99
CA GLY A 14 1.31 -7.42 -5.29
C GLY A 14 1.65 -7.64 -3.82
N TRP A 15 2.86 -8.10 -3.51
CA TRP A 15 3.34 -8.31 -2.14
C TRP A 15 3.40 -7.02 -1.32
N VAL A 16 3.85 -5.91 -1.91
CA VAL A 16 3.85 -4.59 -1.24
C VAL A 16 2.44 -4.20 -0.82
N PHE A 17 1.44 -4.38 -1.71
CA PHE A 17 0.06 -4.08 -1.38
C PHE A 17 -0.56 -5.04 -0.36
N VAL A 18 -0.19 -6.33 -0.35
CA VAL A 18 -0.62 -7.24 0.74
C VAL A 18 -0.06 -6.79 2.07
N ALA A 19 1.26 -6.56 2.13
CA ALA A 19 1.93 -6.23 3.38
C ALA A 19 1.38 -4.92 3.95
N TRP A 20 1.31 -3.88 3.12
CA TRP A 20 0.78 -2.58 3.53
C TRP A 20 -0.71 -2.63 3.84
N GLY A 21 -1.51 -3.20 2.94
CA GLY A 21 -2.95 -3.31 3.12
C GLY A 21 -3.31 -4.10 4.38
N GLY A 22 -2.61 -5.22 4.61
CA GLY A 22 -2.78 -6.04 5.81
C GLY A 22 -2.50 -5.27 7.10
N LEU A 23 -1.37 -4.55 7.16
CA LEU A 23 -1.03 -3.72 8.32
C LEU A 23 -2.09 -2.64 8.58
N VAL A 24 -2.53 -1.93 7.54
CA VAL A 24 -3.51 -0.85 7.68
C VAL A 24 -4.90 -1.37 8.07
N VAL A 25 -5.34 -2.52 7.52
CA VAL A 25 -6.62 -3.14 7.93
C VAL A 25 -6.57 -3.54 9.40
N LEU A 26 -5.51 -4.24 9.83
CA LEU A 26 -5.39 -4.70 11.21
C LEU A 26 -5.38 -3.52 12.18
N LYS A 27 -4.64 -2.46 11.84
CA LYS A 27 -4.60 -1.23 12.62
C LYS A 27 -5.96 -0.54 12.66
N GLY A 28 -6.65 -0.41 11.53
CA GLY A 28 -7.98 0.19 11.48
C GLY A 28 -9.01 -0.58 12.32
N PHE A 29 -8.97 -1.91 12.32
CA PHE A 29 -9.82 -2.73 13.20
C PHE A 29 -9.49 -2.55 14.68
N TYR A 30 -8.21 -2.45 15.02
CA TYR A 30 -7.78 -2.13 16.38
C TYR A 30 -8.33 -0.77 16.82
N ASP A 31 -8.24 0.25 15.98
CA ASP A 31 -8.74 1.60 16.29
C ASP A 31 -10.27 1.69 16.35
N LEU A 32 -11.00 0.84 15.62
CA LEU A 32 -12.45 0.76 15.71
C LEU A 32 -12.94 0.15 17.03
N THR A 33 -12.14 -0.73 17.65
CA THR A 33 -12.57 -1.56 18.78
C THR A 33 -11.97 -1.12 20.10
N VAL A 34 -10.68 -0.78 20.13
CA VAL A 34 -9.92 -0.54 21.37
C VAL A 34 -9.10 0.76 21.29
N GLY A 35 -8.56 1.11 20.13
CA GLY A 35 -7.58 2.19 19.99
C GLY A 35 -8.12 3.59 20.28
N GLU A 36 -7.21 4.48 20.70
CA GLU A 36 -7.43 5.90 20.92
C GLU A 36 -6.31 6.69 20.21
N PRO A 37 -6.58 7.86 19.62
CA PRO A 37 -5.54 8.65 18.99
C PRO A 37 -4.53 9.14 20.03
N GLU A 38 -3.24 9.07 19.70
CA GLU A 38 -2.14 9.49 20.59
C GLU A 38 -2.30 10.93 21.08
N SER A 39 -2.89 11.82 20.27
CA SER A 39 -3.16 13.20 20.67
C SER A 39 -4.05 13.29 21.91
N ASN A 40 -5.03 12.39 22.07
CA ASN A 40 -5.92 12.39 23.23
C ASN A 40 -5.23 11.91 24.52
N LEU A 41 -4.08 11.24 24.44
CA LEU A 41 -3.28 10.90 25.64
C LEU A 41 -2.77 12.15 26.37
N TYR A 42 -2.66 13.27 25.64
CA TYR A 42 -2.22 14.56 26.17
C TYR A 42 -3.40 15.54 26.35
N ALA A 43 -4.63 15.07 26.16
CA ALA A 43 -5.81 15.93 26.29
C ALA A 43 -6.14 16.20 27.76
N PRO A 44 -6.55 17.44 28.12
CA PRO A 44 -6.98 17.77 29.48
C PRO A 44 -8.21 16.95 29.94
N THR A 45 -9.04 16.54 28.99
CA THR A 45 -10.19 15.66 29.20
C THR A 45 -10.25 14.61 28.10
N ALA A 46 -10.81 13.45 28.41
CA ALA A 46 -10.89 12.34 27.47
C ALA A 46 -11.63 12.76 26.19
N TRP A 47 -11.03 12.49 25.03
CA TRP A 47 -11.60 12.81 23.71
C TRP A 47 -11.80 14.30 23.40
N ALA A 48 -11.04 15.20 24.04
CA ALA A 48 -11.17 16.64 23.81
C ALA A 48 -10.58 17.13 22.48
N PHE A 49 -9.50 16.52 21.97
CA PHE A 49 -8.87 16.95 20.71
C PHE A 49 -9.50 16.25 19.51
N VAL A 50 -9.54 14.92 19.54
CA VAL A 50 -10.22 14.12 18.51
C VAL A 50 -11.38 13.42 19.17
N SER A 51 -12.59 13.66 18.68
CA SER A 51 -13.79 12.98 19.20
C SER A 51 -13.84 11.51 18.78
N ARG A 52 -14.55 10.69 19.55
CA ARG A 52 -14.78 9.26 19.23
C ARG A 52 -15.36 9.06 17.83
N ALA A 53 -16.26 9.95 17.42
CA ALA A 53 -16.90 9.86 16.10
C ALA A 53 -15.90 10.15 14.97
N GLN A 54 -15.02 11.14 15.13
CA GLN A 54 -13.95 11.43 14.17
C GLN A 54 -12.96 10.27 14.09
N TRP A 55 -12.56 9.72 15.24
CA TRP A 55 -11.64 8.59 15.28
C TRP A 55 -12.20 7.35 14.60
N LYS A 56 -13.46 6.98 14.89
CA LYS A 56 -14.12 5.85 14.24
C LYS A 56 -14.27 6.03 12.74
N ARG A 57 -14.51 7.25 12.25
CA ARG A 57 -14.54 7.54 10.80
C ARG A 57 -13.17 7.35 10.17
N TYR A 58 -12.11 7.80 10.82
CA TYR A 58 -10.73 7.59 10.36
C TYR A 58 -10.36 6.10 10.35
N ALA A 59 -10.64 5.39 11.43
CA ALA A 59 -10.39 3.95 11.52
C ALA A 59 -11.19 3.16 10.46
N ALA A 60 -12.45 3.54 10.20
CA ALA A 60 -13.25 2.96 9.12
C ALA A 60 -12.63 3.23 7.73
N PHE A 61 -12.10 4.45 7.51
CA PHE A 61 -11.36 4.76 6.29
C PHE A 61 -10.12 3.88 6.12
N GLU A 62 -9.35 3.64 7.19
CA GLU A 62 -8.17 2.75 7.14
C GLU A 62 -8.55 1.32 6.77
N VAL A 63 -9.63 0.78 7.34
CA VAL A 63 -10.14 -0.55 6.98
C VAL A 63 -10.52 -0.62 5.49
N VAL A 64 -11.25 0.37 4.98
CA VAL A 64 -11.64 0.41 3.56
C VAL A 64 -10.43 0.57 2.64
N TYR A 65 -9.49 1.44 3.00
CA TYR A 65 -8.26 1.64 2.25
C TYR A 65 -7.41 0.37 2.19
N GLY A 66 -7.20 -0.29 3.33
CA GLY A 66 -6.45 -1.54 3.37
C GLY A 66 -7.15 -2.67 2.62
N ALA A 67 -8.49 -2.72 2.64
CA ALA A 67 -9.27 -3.64 1.82
C ALA A 67 -9.10 -3.36 0.31
N ALA A 68 -9.03 -2.09 -0.09
CA ALA A 68 -8.72 -1.71 -1.47
C ALA A 68 -7.31 -2.16 -1.89
N CYS A 69 -6.31 -2.04 -0.99
CA CYS A 69 -4.97 -2.58 -1.23
C CYS A 69 -4.99 -4.11 -1.39
N ALA A 70 -5.75 -4.83 -0.55
CA ALA A 70 -5.91 -6.27 -0.68
C ALA A 70 -6.57 -6.68 -2.02
N ALA A 71 -7.61 -5.95 -2.45
CA ALA A 71 -8.25 -6.16 -3.74
C ALA A 71 -7.28 -5.91 -4.91
N LEU A 72 -6.49 -4.83 -4.84
CA LEU A 72 -5.49 -4.52 -5.86
C LEU A 72 -4.38 -5.58 -5.90
N SER A 73 -3.93 -6.05 -4.73
CA SER A 73 -2.96 -7.14 -4.66
C SER A 73 -3.48 -8.43 -5.30
N TRP A 74 -4.71 -8.83 -4.96
CA TRP A 74 -5.37 -9.99 -5.57
C TRP A 74 -5.43 -9.84 -7.09
N TYR A 75 -5.81 -8.66 -7.58
CA TYR A 75 -5.80 -8.34 -9.00
C TYR A 75 -4.40 -8.48 -9.62
N LEU A 76 -3.35 -7.92 -9.00
CA LEU A 76 -1.98 -8.01 -9.49
C LEU A 76 -1.46 -9.45 -9.55
N PHE A 77 -1.74 -10.26 -8.53
CA PHE A 77 -1.36 -11.67 -8.57
C PHE A 77 -2.11 -12.43 -9.67
N ARG A 78 -3.41 -12.15 -9.85
CA ARG A 78 -4.19 -12.76 -10.94
C ARG A 78 -3.70 -12.32 -12.32
N TYR A 79 -3.37 -11.05 -12.46
CA TYR A 79 -2.86 -10.43 -13.68
C TYR A 79 -1.47 -10.94 -14.05
N SER A 80 -0.59 -11.19 -13.05
CA SER A 80 0.77 -11.70 -13.26
C SER A 80 0.83 -13.02 -14.03
N ARG A 81 -0.26 -13.81 -14.02
CA ARG A 81 -0.38 -15.06 -14.79
C ARG A 81 -0.46 -14.83 -16.29
N PHE A 82 -0.91 -13.66 -16.72
CA PHE A 82 -1.01 -13.28 -18.14
C PHE A 82 0.23 -12.52 -18.63
N VAL A 83 1.12 -12.12 -17.73
CA VAL A 83 2.31 -11.34 -18.05
C VAL A 83 3.48 -12.28 -18.40
N PRO A 84 4.24 -12.02 -19.48
CA PRO A 84 5.45 -12.79 -19.80
C PRO A 84 6.51 -12.62 -18.73
N GLU A 85 7.35 -13.64 -18.53
CA GLU A 85 8.43 -13.59 -17.53
C GLU A 85 9.42 -12.46 -17.85
N THR A 86 9.78 -12.33 -19.12
CA THR A 86 10.76 -11.38 -19.62
C THR A 86 10.29 -10.66 -20.88
N LEU A 87 10.58 -9.37 -21.01
CA LEU A 87 10.56 -8.67 -22.30
C LEU A 87 11.99 -8.28 -22.70
N ARG A 88 12.26 -8.35 -24.00
CA ARG A 88 13.49 -7.81 -24.58
C ARG A 88 13.25 -6.36 -24.98
N ARG A 89 14.09 -5.45 -24.49
CA ARG A 89 14.10 -4.04 -24.89
C ARG A 89 15.39 -3.75 -25.64
N GLU A 90 15.30 -3.03 -26.75
CA GLU A 90 16.48 -2.45 -27.39
C GLU A 90 17.07 -1.40 -26.45
N ARG A 91 18.38 -1.48 -26.22
CA ARG A 91 19.07 -0.54 -25.33
C ARG A 91 19.18 0.76 -26.11
N GLU A 92 18.26 1.67 -25.87
CA GLU A 92 18.37 3.04 -26.33
C GLU A 92 19.66 3.60 -25.71
N SER A 93 20.65 3.93 -26.54
CA SER A 93 21.90 4.53 -26.09
C SER A 93 21.52 5.84 -25.41
N SER A 94 21.67 5.89 -24.09
CA SER A 94 21.41 7.09 -23.31
C SER A 94 22.21 8.25 -23.89
N GLU A 95 21.48 9.26 -24.37
CA GLU A 95 21.94 10.60 -24.75
C GLU A 95 22.35 11.40 -23.50
N PHE A 96 23.03 10.75 -22.56
CA PHE A 96 23.67 11.39 -21.42
C PHE A 96 25.05 10.77 -21.24
N ASP A 97 25.97 11.28 -22.05
CA ASP A 97 27.39 11.13 -21.84
C ASP A 97 27.86 12.39 -21.09
N PRO A 98 28.09 12.33 -19.77
CA PRO A 98 28.62 13.48 -19.02
C PRO A 98 30.08 13.80 -19.38
N PHE A 99 30.68 13.08 -20.33
CA PHE A 99 32.08 13.21 -20.75
C PHE A 99 32.24 13.41 -22.28
N ARG A 100 31.17 13.72 -23.03
CA ARG A 100 31.23 14.19 -24.43
C ARG A 100 30.82 15.64 -24.56
#